data_AF-A0A959EUG9-F1
#
_entry.id   AF-A0A959EUG9-F1
#
_cell.length_a   1.000
_cell.length_b   1.000
_cell.length_c   1.000
_cell.angle_alpha   90.00
_cell.angle_beta   90.00
_cell.angle_gamma   90.00
#
_symmetry.space_group_name_H-M   'P 1'
#
loop_
_entity.id
_entity.type
_entity.pdbx_description
1 polymer ?
#
loop_
_entity_poly.entity_id
_entity_poly.type
_entity_poly.pdbx_seq_one_letter_code
_entity_poly.pdbx_strand_id
1 'polypeptide(L)'
;HRISANQGYEQVLRRPVFYLTFVRDPLKRYFSHINWQVAMMQMDWTMETFTADPEKDNYQAYRIAGDRYDWEKARYILSERFHFVGLLERFDESLLLLRQRMGLPELDIRYERSNVTKEENVAFRYEDQPASMQQLIRRRNEVDLRIYDYVREELFPRYIREYPGDLQRDLALFRAQNEGYRFPRWSWVKRKATNVWLGRVVQPLIARNP
;
A
#
# COMPACT_ATOMS: atom_id res chain seq x y z
N HIS A 1 -11.85 -7.34 -2.74
CA HIS A 1 -12.32 -6.83 -1.42
C HIS A 1 -11.70 -5.47 -1.11
N ARG A 2 -12.51 -4.53 -0.61
CA ARG A 2 -12.06 -3.23 -0.08
C ARG A 2 -11.88 -3.39 1.43
N ILE A 3 -10.69 -3.11 1.93
CA ILE A 3 -10.46 -2.93 3.37
C ILE A 3 -10.45 -1.42 3.57
N SER A 4 -11.58 -0.87 4.01
CA SER A 4 -11.67 0.53 4.40
C SER A 4 -11.66 0.63 5.91
N ALA A 5 -10.96 1.63 6.46
CA ALA A 5 -10.90 1.92 7.90
C ALA A 5 -12.26 2.37 8.51
N ASN A 6 -13.38 2.05 7.86
CA ASN A 6 -14.73 2.50 8.17
C ASN A 6 -15.75 1.33 8.10
N GLN A 7 -15.34 0.10 8.40
CA GLN A 7 -16.24 -1.07 8.40
C GLN A 7 -16.62 -1.53 9.81
N GLY A 8 -16.28 -0.77 10.85
CA GLY A 8 -16.63 -1.09 12.24
C GLY A 8 -16.02 -2.40 12.74
N TYR A 9 -14.82 -2.76 12.25
CA TYR A 9 -14.19 -4.03 12.63
C TYR A 9 -13.98 -4.15 14.14
N GLU A 10 -13.76 -3.04 14.83
CA GLU A 10 -13.64 -2.98 16.29
C GLU A 10 -14.90 -3.47 17.01
N GLN A 11 -16.09 -3.20 16.45
CA GLN A 11 -17.36 -3.62 17.05
C GLN A 11 -17.51 -5.14 16.99
N VAL A 12 -17.06 -5.75 15.88
CA VAL A 12 -17.10 -7.19 15.67
C VAL A 12 -15.99 -7.89 16.45
N LEU A 13 -14.76 -7.37 16.38
CA LEU A 13 -13.57 -7.99 16.97
C LEU A 13 -13.43 -7.71 18.47
N ARG A 14 -14.18 -6.74 19.01
CA ARG A 14 -14.12 -6.28 20.41
C ARG A 14 -12.68 -5.95 20.88
N ARG A 15 -11.85 -5.44 19.96
CA ARG A 15 -10.46 -5.04 20.20
C ARG A 15 -10.06 -3.93 19.22
N PRO A 16 -9.07 -3.08 19.57
CA PRO A 16 -8.58 -2.06 18.66
C PRO A 16 -7.99 -2.70 17.39
N VAL A 17 -8.20 -2.05 16.25
CA VAL A 17 -7.65 -2.45 14.95
C VAL A 17 -6.69 -1.37 14.48
N PHE A 18 -5.46 -1.77 14.17
CA PHE A 18 -4.47 -0.86 13.60
C PHE A 18 -4.67 -0.77 12.08
N TYR A 19 -5.20 0.36 11.61
CA TYR A 19 -5.37 0.60 10.18
C TYR A 19 -4.11 1.18 9.56
N LEU A 20 -3.62 0.51 8.52
CA LEU A 20 -2.50 1.01 7.73
C LEU A 20 -2.79 0.90 6.23
N THR A 21 -2.18 1.77 5.45
CA THR A 21 -2.13 1.67 3.99
C THR A 21 -0.83 2.26 3.46
N PHE A 22 -0.55 2.03 2.19
CA PHE A 22 0.51 2.70 1.45
C PHE A 22 -0.11 3.39 0.24
N VAL A 23 0.39 4.58 -0.07
CA VAL A 23 0.07 5.31 -1.31
C VAL A 23 1.32 5.38 -2.19
N ARG A 24 1.09 5.57 -3.49
CA ARG A 24 2.12 5.72 -4.52
C ARG A 24 1.81 6.97 -5.33
N ASP A 25 2.82 7.54 -5.96
CA ASP A 25 2.64 8.55 -6.99
C ASP A 25 1.53 8.09 -7.97
N PRO A 26 0.45 8.86 -8.11
CA PRO A 26 -0.73 8.42 -8.86
C PRO A 26 -0.44 8.11 -10.31
N LEU A 27 0.48 8.85 -10.94
CA LEU A 27 0.84 8.66 -12.33
C LEU A 27 1.68 7.40 -12.49
N LYS A 28 2.71 7.21 -11.67
CA LYS A 28 3.50 5.96 -11.67
C LYS A 28 2.63 4.74 -11.37
N ARG A 29 1.68 4.86 -10.44
CA ARG A 29 0.69 3.81 -10.15
C ARG A 29 -0.20 3.52 -11.35
N TYR A 30 -0.70 4.55 -12.03
CA TYR A 30 -1.56 4.42 -13.20
C TYR A 30 -0.88 3.64 -14.33
N PHE A 31 0.36 4.02 -14.69
CA PHE A 31 1.14 3.33 -15.72
C PHE A 31 1.56 1.92 -15.29
N SER A 32 1.87 1.73 -14.01
CA SER A 32 2.12 0.39 -13.46
C SER A 32 0.88 -0.51 -13.59
N HIS A 33 -0.33 0.04 -13.49
CA HIS A 33 -1.57 -0.72 -13.57
C HIS A 33 -1.87 -1.17 -15.00
N ILE A 34 -1.85 -0.26 -15.97
CA ILE A 34 -2.11 -0.62 -17.37
C ILE A 34 -1.04 -1.60 -17.88
N ASN A 35 0.25 -1.36 -17.61
CA ASN A 35 1.32 -2.27 -18.04
C ASN A 35 1.18 -3.67 -17.44
N TRP A 36 0.77 -3.77 -16.17
CA TRP A 36 0.51 -5.07 -15.56
C TRP A 36 -0.70 -5.78 -16.19
N GLN A 37 -1.78 -5.05 -16.49
CA GLN A 37 -2.96 -5.64 -17.14
C GLN A 37 -2.65 -6.12 -18.57
N VAL A 38 -1.84 -5.38 -19.33
CA VAL A 38 -1.42 -5.81 -20.67
C VAL A 38 -0.44 -6.98 -20.59
N ALA A 39 0.65 -6.85 -19.83
CA ALA A 39 1.71 -7.85 -19.83
C ALA A 39 1.33 -9.16 -19.10
N MET A 40 0.61 -9.07 -17.98
CA MET A 40 0.34 -10.23 -17.11
C MET A 40 -1.09 -10.75 -17.24
N MET A 41 -2.07 -9.87 -17.44
CA MET A 41 -3.46 -10.28 -17.62
C MET A 41 -3.86 -10.46 -19.10
N GLN A 42 -2.97 -10.14 -20.04
CA GLN A 42 -3.20 -10.23 -21.49
C GLN A 42 -4.46 -9.48 -21.93
N MET A 43 -4.74 -8.35 -21.28
CA MET A 43 -5.86 -7.48 -21.65
C MET A 43 -5.44 -6.62 -22.84
N ASP A 44 -6.35 -6.45 -23.81
CA ASP A 44 -6.12 -5.63 -25.00
C ASP A 44 -6.43 -4.15 -24.74
N TRP A 45 -5.68 -3.55 -23.82
CA TRP A 45 -5.82 -2.13 -23.47
C TRP A 45 -4.97 -1.25 -24.37
N THR A 46 -5.59 -0.17 -24.85
CA THR A 46 -4.89 1.02 -25.35
C THR A 46 -4.94 2.13 -24.30
N MET A 47 -4.13 3.18 -24.45
CA MET A 47 -4.20 4.32 -23.53
C MET A 47 -5.55 5.03 -23.59
N GLU A 48 -6.16 5.11 -24.76
CA GLU A 48 -7.47 5.73 -24.98
C GLU A 48 -8.57 4.94 -24.28
N THR A 49 -8.61 3.62 -24.50
CA THR A 49 -9.64 2.74 -23.92
C THR A 49 -9.49 2.63 -22.40
N PHE A 50 -8.26 2.49 -21.91
CA PHE A 50 -7.99 2.44 -20.47
C PHE A 50 -8.33 3.77 -19.78
N THR A 51 -8.01 4.90 -20.41
CA THR A 51 -8.33 6.23 -19.86
C THR A 51 -9.79 6.60 -20.03
N ALA A 52 -10.53 5.99 -20.94
CA ALA A 52 -11.97 6.18 -21.03
C ALA A 52 -12.72 5.55 -19.85
N ASP A 53 -12.19 4.48 -19.25
CA ASP A 53 -12.82 3.73 -18.17
C ASP A 53 -12.82 4.50 -16.82
N PRO A 54 -13.98 4.95 -16.31
CA PRO A 54 -14.10 5.68 -15.04
C PRO A 54 -13.67 4.84 -13.82
N GLU A 55 -13.60 3.52 -13.92
CA GLU A 55 -13.10 2.69 -12.82
C GLU A 55 -11.60 2.88 -12.55
N LYS A 56 -10.86 3.46 -13.51
CA LYS A 56 -9.42 3.73 -13.37
C LYS A 56 -9.12 5.05 -12.67
N ASP A 57 -10.10 5.94 -12.60
CA ASP A 57 -9.99 7.27 -12.00
C ASP A 57 -9.79 7.20 -10.50
N ASN A 58 -8.95 8.08 -9.97
CA ASN A 58 -8.77 8.28 -8.53
C ASN A 58 -8.82 6.96 -7.73
N TYR A 59 -8.05 5.98 -8.20
CA TYR A 59 -8.16 4.62 -7.70
C TYR A 59 -7.82 4.54 -6.22
N GLN A 60 -6.79 5.26 -5.77
CA GLN A 60 -6.40 5.27 -4.35
C GLN A 60 -7.51 5.89 -3.50
N ALA A 61 -8.14 6.98 -3.96
CA ALA A 61 -9.31 7.58 -3.32
C ALA A 61 -10.46 6.56 -3.19
N TYR A 62 -10.77 5.80 -4.25
CA TYR A 62 -11.77 4.75 -4.16
C TYR A 62 -11.41 3.65 -3.16
N ARG A 63 -10.14 3.24 -3.10
CA ARG A 63 -9.70 2.21 -2.13
C ARG A 63 -9.82 2.72 -0.69
N ILE A 64 -9.43 3.96 -0.45
CA ILE A 64 -9.44 4.61 0.87
C ILE A 64 -10.88 4.98 1.28
N ALA A 65 -11.51 5.87 0.52
CA ALA A 65 -12.78 6.50 0.84
C ALA A 65 -14.01 5.80 0.26
N GLY A 66 -13.83 4.94 -0.76
CA GLY A 66 -14.96 4.35 -1.47
C GLY A 66 -15.65 5.33 -2.40
N ASP A 67 -15.00 6.47 -2.58
CA ASP A 67 -15.45 7.58 -3.37
C ASP A 67 -14.24 8.08 -4.14
N ARG A 68 -14.40 8.22 -5.45
CA ARG A 68 -13.32 8.63 -6.36
C ARG A 68 -13.12 10.13 -6.35
N TYR A 69 -14.15 10.90 -6.03
CA TYR A 69 -14.18 12.33 -6.29
C TYR A 69 -14.27 13.15 -5.00
N ASP A 70 -14.65 12.53 -3.88
CA ASP A 70 -14.69 13.20 -2.58
C ASP A 70 -13.31 13.24 -1.87
N TRP A 71 -12.56 14.30 -2.17
CA TRP A 71 -11.29 14.59 -1.52
C TRP A 71 -11.42 14.78 0.00
N GLU A 72 -12.43 15.51 0.49
CA GLU A 72 -12.54 15.83 1.91
C GLU A 72 -12.81 14.57 2.75
N LYS A 73 -13.63 13.65 2.24
CA LYS A 73 -13.82 12.33 2.84
C LYS A 73 -12.54 11.50 2.85
N ALA A 74 -11.77 11.51 1.75
CA ALA A 74 -10.49 10.82 1.70
C ALA A 74 -9.51 11.39 2.72
N ARG A 75 -9.39 12.72 2.80
CA ARG A 75 -8.56 13.44 3.77
C ARG A 75 -8.95 13.08 5.20
N TYR A 76 -10.24 13.16 5.54
CA TYR A 76 -10.75 12.81 6.87
C TYR A 76 -10.42 11.37 7.26
N ILE A 77 -10.59 10.41 6.35
CA ILE A 77 -10.25 9.01 6.61
C ILE A 77 -8.75 8.84 6.82
N LEU A 78 -7.92 9.52 6.01
CA LEU A 78 -6.46 9.48 6.13
C LEU A 78 -5.96 10.06 7.47
N SER A 79 -6.55 11.15 7.94
CA SER A 79 -6.10 11.82 9.16
C SER A 79 -6.67 11.20 10.44
N GLU A 80 -7.95 10.80 10.43
CA GLU A 80 -8.67 10.42 11.65
C GLU A 80 -8.84 8.90 11.82
N ARG A 81 -8.69 8.10 10.76
CA ARG A 81 -8.99 6.65 10.80
C ARG A 81 -7.79 5.78 10.56
N PHE A 82 -6.90 6.19 9.66
CA PHE A 82 -5.64 5.48 9.47
C PHE A 82 -4.67 5.78 10.61
N HIS A 83 -4.14 4.71 11.19
CA HIS A 83 -3.06 4.82 12.16
C HIS A 83 -1.74 5.07 11.44
N PHE A 84 -1.55 4.57 10.23
CA PHE A 84 -0.36 4.83 9.42
C PHE A 84 -0.66 4.88 7.93
N VAL A 85 0.02 5.77 7.20
CA VAL A 85 -0.05 5.88 5.74
C VAL A 85 1.37 6.04 5.17
N GLY A 86 1.90 4.98 4.57
CA GLY A 86 3.25 4.98 4.00
C GLY A 86 3.33 5.47 2.55
N LEU A 87 4.52 5.80 2.09
CA LEU A 87 4.83 6.14 0.69
C LEU A 87 5.62 5.00 0.04
N LEU A 88 5.16 4.48 -1.09
CA LEU A 88 5.89 3.41 -1.80
C LEU A 88 7.24 3.90 -2.36
N GLU A 89 7.37 5.17 -2.72
CA GLU A 89 8.62 5.79 -3.16
C GLU A 89 9.67 5.85 -2.04
N ARG A 90 9.22 5.81 -0.78
CA ARG A 90 10.04 5.81 0.44
C ARG A 90 9.75 4.57 1.26
N PHE A 91 9.66 3.41 0.61
CA PHE A 91 9.16 2.18 1.24
C PHE A 91 10.00 1.75 2.44
N ASP A 92 11.33 1.71 2.33
CA ASP A 92 12.21 1.31 3.44
C ASP A 92 12.01 2.20 4.69
N GLU A 93 11.94 3.51 4.46
CA GLU A 93 11.71 4.50 5.51
C GLU A 93 10.29 4.37 6.09
N SER A 94 9.30 4.13 5.23
CA SER A 94 7.92 3.87 5.65
C SER A 94 7.81 2.64 6.55
N LEU A 95 8.60 1.60 6.33
CA LEU A 95 8.60 0.40 7.17
C LEU A 95 9.18 0.66 8.56
N LEU A 96 10.24 1.49 8.67
CA LEU A 96 10.79 1.92 9.95
C LEU A 96 9.77 2.75 10.73
N LEU A 97 9.15 3.73 10.07
CA LEU A 97 8.10 4.57 10.66
C LEU A 97 6.88 3.73 11.09
N LEU A 98 6.46 2.76 10.27
CA LEU A 98 5.38 1.83 10.60
C LEU A 98 5.71 1.01 11.85
N ARG A 99 6.88 0.39 11.89
CA ARG A 99 7.32 -0.43 13.04
C ARG A 99 7.29 0.38 14.33
N GLN A 100 7.81 1.60 14.28
CA GLN A 100 7.79 2.51 15.41
C GLN A 100 6.36 2.84 15.84
N ARG A 101 5.49 3.17 14.89
CA ARG A 101 4.11 3.58 15.17
C ARG A 101 3.22 2.44 15.66
N MET A 102 3.53 1.21 15.30
CA MET A 102 2.90 0.01 15.87
C MET A 102 3.37 -0.28 17.30
N GLY A 103 4.49 0.29 17.74
CA GLY A 103 5.10 -0.01 19.04
C GLY A 103 5.62 -1.45 19.13
N LEU A 104 6.02 -2.05 18.00
CA LEU A 104 6.46 -3.44 17.91
C LEU A 104 7.93 -3.51 17.46
N PRO A 105 8.90 -3.29 18.36
CA PRO A 105 10.33 -3.28 18.00
C PRO A 105 10.80 -4.62 17.40
N GLU A 106 10.18 -5.72 17.84
CA GLU A 106 10.49 -7.09 17.37
C GLU A 106 9.86 -7.45 16.01
N LEU A 107 9.07 -6.55 15.41
CA LEU A 107 8.49 -6.78 14.09
C LEU A 107 9.62 -6.82 13.04
N ASP A 108 9.84 -8.00 12.45
CA ASP A 108 10.74 -8.14 11.32
C ASP A 108 10.13 -7.50 10.08
N ILE A 109 10.67 -6.33 9.73
CA ILE A 109 10.26 -5.53 8.57
C ILE A 109 11.10 -5.79 7.31
N ARG A 110 12.05 -6.74 7.36
CA ARG A 110 12.84 -7.10 6.18
C ARG A 110 11.94 -7.75 5.13
N TYR A 111 12.27 -7.51 3.86
CA TYR A 111 11.46 -7.97 2.74
C TYR A 111 12.33 -8.38 1.57
N GLU A 112 11.88 -9.41 0.86
CA GLU A 112 12.45 -9.79 -0.43
C GLU A 112 11.71 -9.04 -1.54
N ARG A 113 12.46 -8.33 -2.41
CA ARG A 113 11.87 -7.62 -3.55
C ARG A 113 11.27 -8.64 -4.52
N SER A 114 9.97 -8.52 -4.75
CA SER A 114 9.21 -9.29 -5.75
C SER A 114 8.43 -8.33 -6.65
N ASN A 115 8.06 -8.77 -7.85
CA ASN A 115 7.29 -7.99 -8.83
C ASN A 115 8.03 -6.74 -9.36
N VAL A 116 9.34 -6.85 -9.57
CA VAL A 116 10.08 -5.85 -10.34
C VAL A 116 9.63 -5.98 -11.80
N THR A 117 8.90 -5.00 -12.32
CA THR A 117 8.54 -4.95 -13.73
C THR A 117 9.82 -4.94 -14.54
N LYS A 118 10.01 -5.96 -15.37
CA LYS A 118 11.13 -5.97 -16.31
C LYS A 118 10.83 -5.00 -17.45
N GLU A 119 11.86 -4.36 -17.99
CA GLU A 119 11.73 -3.31 -19.00
C GLU A 119 10.96 -3.78 -20.24
N GLU A 120 11.15 -5.04 -20.63
CA GLU A 120 10.44 -5.67 -21.75
C GLU A 120 8.91 -5.77 -21.55
N ASN A 121 8.42 -5.60 -20.32
CA ASN A 121 7.00 -5.65 -19.98
C ASN A 121 6.37 -4.24 -19.83
N VAL A 122 7.10 -3.18 -20.19
CA VAL A 122 6.61 -1.80 -20.13
C VAL A 122 6.15 -1.38 -21.52
N ALA A 123 4.84 -1.43 -21.76
CA ALA A 123 4.23 -1.03 -23.02
C ALA A 123 3.94 0.49 -23.09
N PHE A 124 3.67 1.10 -21.93
CA PHE A 124 3.28 2.51 -21.84
C PHE A 124 4.11 3.25 -20.80
N ARG A 125 4.55 4.47 -21.14
CA ARG A 125 5.14 5.43 -20.19
C ARG A 125 4.41 6.76 -20.26
N TYR A 126 4.47 7.51 -19.16
CA TYR A 126 3.80 8.82 -19.06
C TYR A 126 4.44 9.85 -19.98
N GLU A 127 5.77 9.83 -20.05
CA GLU A 127 6.61 10.74 -20.82
C GLU A 127 6.40 10.57 -22.33
N ASP A 128 6.04 9.36 -22.76
CA ASP A 128 5.78 9.00 -24.16
C ASP A 128 4.37 9.44 -24.62
N GLN A 129 3.50 9.90 -23.71
CA GLN A 129 2.13 10.28 -24.05
C GLN A 129 2.04 11.71 -24.61
N PRO A 130 1.12 11.97 -25.56
CA PRO A 130 0.80 13.32 -25.99
C PRO A 130 0.37 14.21 -24.81
N ALA A 131 0.65 15.51 -24.88
CA ALA A 131 0.34 16.46 -23.81
C ALA A 131 -1.15 16.47 -23.42
N SER A 132 -2.06 16.29 -24.39
CA SER A 132 -3.50 16.17 -24.14
C SER A 132 -3.85 14.95 -23.30
N MET A 133 -3.22 13.80 -23.56
CA MET A 133 -3.39 12.57 -22.79
C MET A 133 -2.80 12.69 -21.39
N GLN A 134 -1.61 13.28 -21.26
CA GLN A 134 -1.00 13.57 -19.95
C GLN A 134 -1.92 14.44 -19.08
N GLN A 135 -2.48 15.52 -19.64
CA GLN A 135 -3.43 16.38 -18.94
C GLN A 135 -4.71 15.64 -18.57
N LEU A 136 -5.23 14.78 -19.45
CA LEU A 136 -6.41 13.97 -19.18
C LEU A 136 -6.17 13.02 -18.00
N ILE A 137 -5.06 12.27 -18.01
CA ILE A 137 -4.69 11.35 -16.92
C ILE A 137 -4.56 12.10 -15.60
N ARG A 138 -3.91 13.28 -15.60
CA ARG A 138 -3.79 14.12 -14.40
C ARG A 138 -5.16 14.55 -13.87
N ARG A 139 -6.05 15.05 -14.73
CA ARG A 139 -7.41 15.44 -14.32
C ARG A 139 -8.19 14.26 -13.73
N ARG A 140 -8.11 13.08 -14.36
CA ARG A 140 -8.79 11.87 -13.89
C ARG A 140 -8.20 11.25 -12.62
N ASN A 141 -7.02 11.71 -12.20
CA ASN A 141 -6.36 11.30 -10.97
C ASN A 141 -6.15 12.49 -10.01
N GLU A 142 -6.94 13.56 -10.12
CA GLU A 142 -6.76 14.78 -9.32
C GLU A 142 -6.89 14.54 -7.81
N VAL A 143 -7.82 13.68 -7.37
CA VAL A 143 -8.01 13.38 -5.95
C VAL A 143 -6.87 12.49 -5.45
N ASP A 144 -6.43 11.52 -6.27
CA ASP A 144 -5.26 10.72 -5.94
C ASP A 144 -3.99 11.59 -5.81
N LEU A 145 -3.84 12.63 -6.64
CA LEU A 145 -2.74 13.60 -6.55
C LEU A 145 -2.80 14.36 -5.22
N ARG A 146 -3.98 14.86 -4.83
CA ARG A 146 -4.17 15.53 -3.53
C ARG A 146 -3.91 14.59 -2.34
N ILE A 147 -4.33 13.32 -2.44
CA ILE A 147 -4.01 12.28 -1.44
C ILE A 147 -2.50 12.11 -1.31
N TYR A 148 -1.80 11.94 -2.44
CA TYR A 148 -0.37 11.71 -2.42
C TYR A 148 0.39 12.92 -1.84
N ASP A 149 0.03 14.14 -2.26
CA ASP A 149 0.64 15.38 -1.77
C ASP A 149 0.38 15.55 -0.26
N TYR A 150 -0.85 15.33 0.21
CA TYR A 150 -1.18 15.39 1.64
C TYR A 150 -0.39 14.37 2.47
N VAL A 151 -0.24 13.13 2.00
CA VAL A 151 0.58 12.14 2.71
C VAL A 151 2.04 12.60 2.74
N ARG A 152 2.57 13.06 1.60
CA ARG A 152 3.98 13.48 1.46
C ARG A 152 4.31 14.70 2.31
N GLU A 153 3.43 15.67 2.38
CA GLU A 153 3.70 17.00 2.93
C GLU A 153 3.22 17.16 4.37
N GLU A 154 2.19 16.42 4.78
CA GLU A 154 1.60 16.57 6.12
C GLU A 154 1.87 15.34 6.99
N LEU A 155 1.43 14.16 6.56
CA LEU A 155 1.49 12.95 7.39
C LEU A 155 2.93 12.44 7.54
N PHE A 156 3.66 12.30 6.43
CA PHE A 156 4.99 11.72 6.45
C PHE A 156 6.00 12.56 7.25
N PRO A 157 6.06 13.90 7.12
CA PRO A 157 6.95 14.72 7.93
C PRO A 157 6.60 14.68 9.41
N ARG A 158 5.32 14.57 9.76
CA ARG A 158 4.89 14.33 11.15
C ARG A 158 5.47 13.02 11.68
N TYR A 159 5.40 11.93 10.92
CA TYR A 159 5.94 10.64 11.34
C TYR A 159 7.45 10.69 11.58
N ILE A 160 8.18 11.42 10.72
CA ILE A 160 9.62 11.63 10.88
C ILE A 160 9.93 12.39 12.17
N ARG A 161 9.17 13.45 12.48
CA ARG A 161 9.36 14.21 13.74
C ARG A 161 9.06 13.38 14.98
N GLU A 162 8.12 12.44 14.88
CA GLU A 162 7.74 11.53 15.97
C GLU A 162 8.69 10.31 16.09
N TYR A 163 9.62 10.12 15.15
CA TYR A 163 10.53 8.98 15.16
C TYR A 163 11.60 9.17 16.26
N PRO A 164 11.79 8.20 17.17
CA PRO A 164 12.79 8.31 18.21
C PRO A 164 14.18 8.03 17.62
N GLY A 165 15.14 8.92 17.92
CA GLY A 165 16.52 8.73 17.51
C GLY A 165 16.82 9.21 16.09
N ASP A 166 17.79 8.57 15.43
CA ASP A 166 18.31 8.98 14.14
C ASP A 166 17.77 8.10 13.02
N LEU A 167 16.69 8.56 12.38
CA LEU A 167 16.06 7.86 11.27
C LEU A 167 17.01 7.62 10.09
N GLN A 168 17.96 8.54 9.82
CA GLN A 168 18.87 8.39 8.69
C GLN A 168 19.88 7.27 8.95
N ARG A 169 20.42 7.21 10.17
CA ARG A 169 21.28 6.11 10.61
C ARG A 169 20.55 4.77 10.56
N ASP A 170 19.33 4.72 11.11
CA ASP A 170 18.53 3.50 11.13
C ASP A 170 18.15 3.03 9.72
N LEU A 171 17.85 3.97 8.82
CA LEU A 171 17.56 3.68 7.42
C LEU A 171 18.77 3.09 6.69
N ALA A 172 19.96 3.63 6.93
CA ALA A 172 21.20 3.09 6.34
C ALA A 172 21.46 1.66 6.84
N LEU A 173 21.32 1.41 8.14
CA LEU A 173 21.46 0.07 8.73
C LEU A 173 20.42 -0.90 8.18
N PHE A 174 19.16 -0.46 8.10
CA PHE A 174 18.07 -1.30 7.59
C PHE A 174 18.28 -1.67 6.13
N ARG A 175 18.71 -0.73 5.28
CA ARG A 175 19.04 -1.01 3.87
C ARG A 175 20.16 -2.03 3.72
N ALA A 176 21.22 -1.90 4.51
CA ALA A 176 22.31 -2.87 4.52
C ALA A 176 21.85 -4.27 4.98
N GLN A 177 20.96 -4.34 5.97
CA GLN A 177 20.38 -5.62 6.42
C GLN A 177 19.42 -6.25 5.41
N ASN A 178 18.76 -5.43 4.60
CA ASN A 178 17.79 -5.89 3.61
C ASN A 178 18.47 -6.26 2.28
N GLU A 179 19.70 -5.80 2.06
CA GLU A 179 20.51 -6.18 0.91
C GLU A 179 20.78 -7.69 0.93
N GLY A 180 20.38 -8.39 -0.13
CA GLY A 180 20.52 -9.84 -0.24
C GLY A 180 19.58 -10.65 0.68
N TYR A 181 18.68 -10.01 1.43
CA TYR A 181 17.70 -10.73 2.25
C TYR A 181 16.80 -11.61 1.38
N ARG A 182 16.67 -12.88 1.76
CA ARG A 182 15.77 -13.86 1.15
C ARG A 182 14.89 -14.45 2.21
N PHE A 183 13.58 -14.49 1.95
CA PHE A 183 12.66 -15.02 2.93
C PHE A 183 12.90 -16.54 3.08
N PRO A 184 13.14 -17.05 4.30
CA PRO A 184 13.47 -18.47 4.46
C PRO A 184 12.28 -19.35 4.05
N ARG A 185 12.42 -20.15 2.98
CA ARG A 185 11.31 -20.96 2.45
C ARG A 185 10.70 -21.93 3.49
N TRP A 186 11.52 -22.44 4.41
CA TRP A 186 11.05 -23.32 5.50
C TRP A 186 10.13 -22.60 6.49
N SER A 187 10.25 -21.27 6.64
CA SER A 187 9.35 -20.50 7.51
C SER A 187 7.92 -20.48 6.97
N TRP A 188 7.73 -20.59 5.64
CA TRP A 188 6.42 -20.77 5.01
C TRP A 188 5.82 -22.14 5.32
N VAL A 189 6.64 -23.19 5.28
CA VAL A 189 6.23 -24.56 5.65
C VAL A 189 5.84 -24.60 7.13
N LYS A 190 6.65 -24.01 8.01
CA LYS A 190 6.35 -23.89 9.45
C LYS A 190 5.05 -23.12 9.66
N ARG A 191 4.87 -21.96 9.02
CA ARG A 191 3.63 -21.16 9.13
C ARG A 191 2.40 -21.92 8.63
N LYS A 192 2.51 -22.67 7.52
CA LYS A 192 1.43 -23.56 7.05
C LYS A 192 1.11 -24.64 8.06
N ALA A 193 2.13 -25.33 8.60
CA ALA A 193 1.93 -26.36 9.61
C ALA A 193 1.29 -25.79 10.89
N THR A 194 1.76 -24.63 11.36
CA THR A 194 1.19 -23.91 12.49
C THR A 194 -0.24 -23.47 12.21
N ASN A 195 -0.56 -22.94 11.03
CA ASN A 195 -1.92 -22.54 10.68
C ASN A 195 -2.86 -23.75 10.55
N VAL A 196 -2.38 -24.88 10.02
CA VAL A 196 -3.14 -26.15 9.99
C VAL A 196 -3.39 -26.65 11.40
N TRP A 197 -2.39 -26.62 12.27
CA TRP A 197 -2.54 -27.01 13.68
C TRP A 197 -3.47 -26.06 14.44
N LEU A 198 -3.32 -24.75 14.30
CA LEU A 198 -4.20 -23.75 14.90
C LEU A 198 -5.65 -23.90 14.41
N GLY A 199 -5.86 -24.11 13.11
CA GLY A 199 -7.19 -24.27 12.52
C GLY A 199 -7.86 -25.61 12.80
N ARG A 200 -7.10 -26.71 12.88
CA ARG A 200 -7.65 -28.07 13.08
C ARG A 200 -7.68 -28.53 14.52
N VAL A 201 -6.80 -28.00 15.37
CA VAL A 201 -6.65 -28.46 16.77
C VAL A 201 -7.12 -27.36 17.72
N VAL A 202 -6.58 -26.16 17.61
CA VAL A 202 -6.83 -25.10 18.60
C VAL A 202 -8.20 -24.43 18.44
N GLN A 203 -8.58 -24.03 17.22
CA GLN A 203 -9.89 -23.40 16.97
C GLN A 203 -11.08 -24.30 17.36
N PRO A 204 -11.09 -25.61 17.04
CA PRO A 204 -12.16 -26.51 17.48
C PRO A 204 -12.20 -26.76 18.99
N LEU A 205 -11.05 -26.72 19.67
CA LEU A 205 -10.99 -26.88 21.13
C LEU A 205 -11.49 -25.62 21.86
N ILE A 206 -11.17 -24.43 21.34
CA ILE A 206 -11.67 -23.16 21.87
C ILE A 206 -13.18 -23.00 21.59
N ALA A 207 -13.66 -23.46 20.43
CA ALA A 207 -15.08 -23.40 20.08
C ALA A 207 -15.96 -24.45 20.78
N ARG A 208 -15.37 -25.42 21.51
CA ARG A 208 -16.08 -26.51 22.20
C ARG A 208 -16.15 -26.38 23.72
N ASN A 209 -15.53 -25.36 24.31
CA ASN A 209 -15.72 -25.01 25.72
C ASN A 209 -16.53 -23.71 25.82
N PRO A 210 -17.84 -23.77 26.14
CA PRO A 210 -18.61 -22.60 26.53
C PRO A 210 -18.15 -22.02 27.87
#